data_AF-A0A969AUM1-F1
#
_entry.id   AF-A0A969AUM1-F1
#
_cell.length_a   1.000
_cell.length_b   1.000
_cell.length_c   1.000
_cell.angle_alpha   90.00
_cell.angle_beta   90.00
_cell.angle_gamma   90.00
#
_symmetry.space_group_name_H-M   'P 1'
#
loop_
_entity.id
_entity.type
_entity.pdbx_description
1 polymer ?
#
loop_
_entity_poly.entity_id
_entity_poly.type
_entity_poly.pdbx_seq_one_letter_code
_entity_poly.pdbx_strand_id
1 'polypeptide(L)'
;MSTELASLDPATGYVVVANRGSSRLSLFNSSTGGLLDTIELEGSEPMYVSYLASLNQFAVGDRANSQVIFIDSLTLDVVNSVSVGEDDSLTGVFHQWASLKENQFWVVNDVSLSLSCD
;
A
#
# COMPACT_ATOMS: atom_id res chain seq x y z
N MET A 1 11.52 20.12 -2.38
CA MET A 1 12.22 18.87 -2.10
C MET A 1 12.53 18.86 -0.62
N SER A 2 11.71 18.15 0.17
CA SER A 2 11.92 17.97 1.61
C SER A 2 13.17 17.13 1.82
N THR A 3 13.96 17.51 2.83
CA THR A 3 15.27 16.95 3.19
C THR A 3 15.23 15.49 3.71
N GLU A 4 14.08 14.83 3.70
CA GLU A 4 13.89 13.49 4.27
C GLU A 4 14.07 12.33 3.28
N LEU A 5 13.86 12.55 1.97
CA LEU A 5 14.14 11.52 0.95
C LEU A 5 15.63 11.21 0.80
N ALA A 6 16.52 12.11 1.25
CA ALA A 6 17.97 11.86 1.28
C ALA A 6 18.38 10.77 2.28
N SER A 7 17.46 10.35 3.17
CA SER A 7 17.65 9.23 4.10
C SER A 7 17.28 7.86 3.51
N LEU A 8 16.63 7.83 2.34
CA LEU A 8 16.43 6.62 1.54
C LEU A 8 17.74 6.34 0.79
N ASP A 9 18.80 6.02 1.53
CA ASP A 9 19.99 5.45 0.92
C ASP A 9 19.57 4.14 0.21
N PRO A 10 19.77 4.00 -1.11
CA PRO A 10 19.38 2.81 -1.86
C PRO A 10 19.97 1.50 -1.31
N ALA A 11 21.05 1.58 -0.52
CA ALA A 11 21.65 0.43 0.15
C ALA A 11 20.93 0.03 1.46
N THR A 12 20.15 0.93 2.07
CA THR A 12 19.33 0.63 3.26
C THR A 12 17.87 0.50 2.87
N GLY A 13 17.39 -0.76 2.82
CA GLY A 13 15.97 -1.02 2.66
C GLY A 13 15.16 -0.43 3.81
N TYR A 14 13.85 -0.29 3.60
CA TYR A 14 12.92 0.18 4.62
C TYR A 14 11.72 -0.76 4.73
N VAL A 15 11.08 -0.73 5.90
CA VAL A 15 9.85 -1.46 6.22
C VAL A 15 8.69 -0.48 6.18
N VAL A 16 7.64 -0.83 5.44
CA VAL A 16 6.42 -0.01 5.35
C VAL A 16 5.33 -0.63 6.22
N VAL A 17 4.75 0.16 7.11
CA VAL A 17 3.68 -0.27 8.02
C VAL A 17 2.41 0.51 7.73
N ALA A 18 1.31 -0.19 7.46
CA ALA A 18 -0.01 0.42 7.34
C ALA A 18 -0.61 0.70 8.73
N ASN A 19 -0.94 1.96 8.98
CA ASN A 19 -1.58 2.41 10.22
C ASN A 19 -3.06 2.72 9.94
N ARG A 20 -3.88 1.67 9.95
CA ARG A 20 -5.33 1.75 9.65
C ARG A 20 -6.04 2.90 10.37
N GLY A 21 -5.84 3.01 11.69
CA GLY A 21 -6.56 3.97 12.53
C GLY A 21 -6.14 5.43 12.37
N SER A 22 -5.04 5.72 11.66
CA SER A 22 -4.54 7.08 11.46
C SER A 22 -4.45 7.49 9.99
N SER A 23 -4.92 6.64 9.06
CA SER A 23 -4.90 6.94 7.61
C SER A 23 -3.49 7.24 7.10
N ARG A 24 -2.49 6.51 7.58
CA ARG A 24 -1.07 6.74 7.27
C ARG A 24 -0.29 5.45 7.01
N LEU A 25 0.79 5.56 6.26
CA LEU A 25 1.88 4.59 6.27
C LEU A 25 3.07 5.14 7.08
N SER A 26 3.80 4.26 7.75
CA SER A 26 5.07 4.60 8.40
C SER A 26 6.20 3.84 7.73
N LEU A 27 7.29 4.55 7.40
CA LEU A 27 8.49 3.99 6.83
C LEU A 27 9.54 3.90 7.92
N PHE A 28 10.05 2.71 8.16
CA PHE A 28 11.11 2.45 9.14
C PHE A 28 12.37 1.97 8.45
N ASN A 29 13.52 2.39 8.94
CA ASN A 29 14.80 1.84 8.51
C ASN A 29 14.85 0.35 8.85
N SER A 30 15.11 -0.51 7.87
CA SER A 30 15.10 -1.97 8.07
C SER A 30 16.21 -2.48 9.00
N SER A 31 17.31 -1.73 9.13
CA SER A 31 18.47 -2.12 9.96
C SER A 31 18.35 -1.63 11.40
N THR A 32 17.80 -0.43 11.61
CA THR A 32 17.75 0.20 12.94
C THR A 32 16.36 0.22 13.56
N GLY A 33 15.30 0.04 12.77
CA GLY A 33 13.92 0.20 13.20
C GLY A 33 13.52 1.66 13.47
N GLY A 34 14.37 2.64 13.15
CA GLY A 34 14.05 4.07 13.31
C GLY A 34 13.02 4.54 12.27
N LEU A 35 12.08 5.38 12.67
CA LEU A 35 11.13 6.02 11.76
C LEU A 35 11.89 6.97 10.81
N LEU A 36 11.68 6.78 9.51
CA LEU A 36 12.26 7.58 8.44
C LEU A 36 11.26 8.62 7.94
N ASP A 37 10.02 8.20 7.69
CA ASP A 37 8.99 9.07 7.11
C ASP A 37 7.59 8.53 7.39
N THR A 38 6.57 9.34 7.09
CA THR A 38 5.17 8.96 7.12
C THR A 38 4.44 9.46 5.86
N ILE A 39 3.66 8.58 5.24
CA ILE A 39 2.84 8.92 4.08
C ILE A 39 1.39 9.08 4.55
N GLU A 40 0.77 10.21 4.24
CA GLU A 40 -0.64 10.47 4.54
C GLU A 40 -1.52 9.97 3.39
N LEU A 41 -2.57 9.20 3.74
CA LEU A 41 -3.56 8.66 2.81
C LEU A 41 -4.93 9.14 3.28
N GLU A 42 -5.26 10.41 3.01
CA GLU A 42 -6.44 11.07 3.55
C GLU A 42 -7.73 10.26 3.29
N GLY A 43 -8.49 9.99 4.36
CA GLY A 43 -9.74 9.23 4.27
C GLY A 43 -9.58 7.72 4.04
N SER A 44 -8.34 7.20 3.93
CA SER A 44 -8.08 5.77 3.77
C SER A 44 -8.09 5.02 5.10
N GLU A 45 -8.50 3.75 5.07
CA GLU A 45 -8.17 2.76 6.09
C GLU A 45 -7.14 1.76 5.50
N PRO A 46 -5.83 2.07 5.51
CA PRO A 46 -4.83 1.19 4.93
C PRO A 46 -4.69 -0.09 5.78
N MET A 47 -4.81 -1.26 5.14
CA MET A 47 -4.79 -2.56 5.82
C MET A 47 -3.51 -3.35 5.56
N TYR A 48 -3.16 -3.55 4.28
CA TYR A 48 -2.00 -4.33 3.85
C TYR A 48 -1.15 -3.53 2.88
N VAL A 49 0.15 -3.81 2.88
CA VAL A 49 1.11 -3.24 1.94
C VAL A 49 1.86 -4.38 1.26
N SER A 50 1.95 -4.34 -0.06
CA SER A 50 2.74 -5.25 -0.88
C SER A 50 3.71 -4.45 -1.73
N TYR A 51 4.99 -4.80 -1.70
CA TYR A 51 5.98 -4.20 -2.59
C TYR A 51 5.96 -4.94 -3.92
N LEU A 52 5.75 -4.21 -5.02
CA LEU A 52 5.78 -4.70 -6.39
C LEU A 52 7.09 -4.24 -7.04
N ALA A 53 8.07 -5.14 -7.10
CA ALA A 53 9.42 -4.88 -7.59
C ALA A 53 9.47 -4.58 -9.10
N SER A 54 8.55 -5.13 -9.89
CA SER A 54 8.46 -4.84 -11.34
C SER A 54 8.01 -3.40 -11.62
N LEU A 55 7.31 -2.78 -10.67
CA LEU A 55 6.78 -1.42 -10.77
C LEU A 55 7.54 -0.41 -9.90
N ASN A 56 8.40 -0.86 -8.97
CA ASN A 56 8.95 -0.05 -7.88
C ASN A 56 7.85 0.72 -7.13
N GLN A 57 6.79 0.00 -6.75
CA GLN A 57 5.62 0.59 -6.11
C GLN A 57 5.16 -0.20 -4.89
N PHE A 58 4.57 0.49 -3.91
CA PHE A 58 3.73 -0.16 -2.91
C PHE A 58 2.30 -0.23 -3.43
N ALA A 59 1.71 -1.41 -3.40
CA ALA A 59 0.27 -1.61 -3.49
C ALA A 59 -0.30 -1.65 -2.07
N VAL A 60 -1.22 -0.73 -1.76
CA VAL A 60 -1.78 -0.53 -0.43
C VAL A 60 -3.27 -0.79 -0.49
N GLY A 61 -3.74 -1.78 0.26
CA GLY A 61 -5.16 -2.07 0.36
C GLY A 61 -5.87 -1.01 1.19
N ASP A 62 -6.77 -0.26 0.57
CA ASP A 62 -7.61 0.73 1.22
C ASP A 62 -9.00 0.17 1.49
N ARG A 63 -9.25 -0.13 2.77
CA ARG A 63 -10.48 -0.77 3.21
C ARG A 63 -11.69 0.15 3.17
N ALA A 64 -11.54 1.42 3.52
CA ALA A 64 -12.66 2.36 3.61
C ALA A 64 -13.23 2.71 2.23
N ASN A 65 -12.37 2.75 1.21
CA ASN A 65 -12.73 3.20 -0.13
C ASN A 65 -12.74 2.07 -1.18
N SER A 66 -12.66 0.80 -0.75
CA SER A 66 -12.72 -0.38 -1.64
C SER A 66 -11.78 -0.31 -2.84
N GLN A 67 -10.52 0.10 -2.60
CA GLN A 67 -9.53 0.30 -3.66
C GLN A 67 -8.13 -0.15 -3.24
N VAL A 68 -7.27 -0.38 -4.22
CA VAL A 68 -5.83 -0.54 -4.03
C VAL A 68 -5.13 0.74 -4.48
N ILE A 69 -4.37 1.37 -3.58
CA ILE A 69 -3.60 2.58 -3.85
C ILE A 69 -2.17 2.19 -4.22
N PHE A 70 -1.65 2.73 -5.32
CA PHE A 70 -0.28 2.52 -5.77
C PHE A 70 0.57 3.74 -5.46
N ILE A 71 1.68 3.53 -4.78
CA ILE A 71 2.60 4.58 -4.32
C ILE A 71 3.99 4.29 -4.87
N ASP A 72 4.65 5.28 -5.48
CA ASP A 72 6.02 5.14 -5.96
C ASP A 72 6.98 4.98 -4.78
N SER A 73 7.81 3.93 -4.81
CA SER A 73 8.61 3.55 -3.65
C SER A 73 9.83 4.46 -3.42
N LEU A 74 10.13 5.38 -4.34
CA LEU A 74 11.28 6.29 -4.25
C LEU A 74 10.84 7.71 -3.89
N THR A 75 9.79 8.20 -4.55
CA THR A 75 9.24 9.54 -4.36
C THR A 75 8.22 9.59 -3.23
N LEU A 76 7.63 8.43 -2.89
CA LEU A 76 6.56 8.27 -1.89
C LEU A 76 5.24 8.95 -2.28
N ASP A 77 5.11 9.33 -3.55
CA ASP A 77 3.90 9.93 -4.10
C ASP A 77 2.89 8.86 -4.52
N VAL A 78 1.60 9.14 -4.31
CA VAL A 78 0.51 8.31 -4.87
C VAL A 78 0.53 8.45 -6.39
N VAL A 79 0.64 7.33 -7.09
CA VAL A 79 0.73 7.27 -8.56
C VAL A 79 -0.63 6.97 -9.18
N ASN A 80 -1.40 6.06 -8.57
CA ASN A 80 -2.71 5.65 -9.08
C ASN A 80 -3.53 4.92 -7.99
N SER A 81 -4.80 4.67 -8.27
CA SER A 81 -5.65 3.76 -7.48
C SER A 81 -6.54 2.92 -8.41
N VAL A 82 -6.82 1.69 -8.00
CA VAL A 82 -7.72 0.76 -8.71
C VAL A 82 -8.86 0.36 -7.77
N SER A 83 -10.10 0.61 -8.18
CA SER A 83 -11.30 0.15 -7.45
C SER A 83 -11.40 -1.37 -7.55
N VAL A 84 -11.71 -2.05 -6.45
CA VAL A 84 -11.89 -3.52 -6.41
C VAL A 84 -13.32 -3.98 -6.11
N GLY A 85 -14.22 -3.04 -5.83
CA GLY A 85 -15.64 -3.31 -5.61
C GLY A 85 -16.42 -3.31 -6.92
N GLU A 86 -17.33 -4.27 -7.05
CA GLU A 86 -18.42 -4.24 -8.02
C GLU A 86 -19.74 -4.02 -7.26
N ASP A 87 -20.59 -3.11 -7.75
CA ASP A 87 -21.97 -2.88 -7.28
C ASP A 87 -22.12 -2.52 -5.80
N ASP A 88 -22.06 -1.21 -5.48
CA ASP A 88 -22.56 -0.45 -4.30
C ASP A 88 -22.40 -1.06 -2.89
N SER A 89 -21.74 -2.20 -2.78
CA SER A 89 -21.48 -2.96 -1.58
C SER A 89 -20.05 -2.62 -1.20
N LEU A 90 -19.92 -1.89 -0.09
CA LEU A 90 -18.65 -1.50 0.52
C LEU A 90 -17.87 -2.75 0.95
N THR A 91 -17.23 -3.39 -0.02
CA THR A 91 -16.39 -4.57 0.12
C THR A 91 -14.97 -4.06 0.24
N GLY A 92 -14.59 -3.67 1.46
CA GLY A 92 -13.26 -3.10 1.72
C GLY A 92 -12.14 -4.09 1.41
N VAL A 93 -10.95 -3.60 1.04
CA VAL A 93 -9.74 -4.43 0.90
C VAL A 93 -9.30 -4.94 2.26
N PHE A 94 -9.61 -6.20 2.59
CA PHE A 94 -9.20 -6.79 3.86
C PHE A 94 -7.77 -7.30 3.80
N HIS A 95 -7.44 -8.13 2.81
CA HIS A 95 -6.12 -8.75 2.62
C HIS A 95 -5.76 -8.74 1.14
N GLN A 96 -4.47 -8.72 0.83
CA GLN A 96 -3.99 -8.78 -0.55
C GLN A 96 -2.78 -9.72 -0.72
N TRP A 97 -2.51 -10.13 -1.95
CA TRP A 97 -1.36 -10.94 -2.31
C TRP A 97 -0.94 -10.67 -3.76
N ALA A 98 0.36 -10.50 -4.01
CA ALA A 98 0.93 -10.45 -5.37
C ALA A 98 1.63 -11.77 -5.71
N SER A 99 1.42 -12.30 -6.92
CA SER A 99 2.17 -13.47 -7.39
C SER A 99 3.67 -13.16 -7.45
N LEU A 100 4.53 -14.19 -7.36
CA LEU A 100 5.99 -14.00 -7.41
C LEU A 100 6.50 -13.33 -8.70
N LYS A 101 5.72 -13.42 -9.78
CA LYS A 101 6.02 -12.77 -11.07
C LYS A 101 5.29 -11.45 -11.25
N GLU A 102 4.49 -11.05 -10.26
CA GLU A 102 3.66 -9.83 -10.26
C GLU A 102 2.72 -9.71 -11.46
N ASN A 103 2.34 -10.85 -12.04
CA ASN A 103 1.39 -10.92 -13.15
C ASN A 103 -0.05 -11.16 -12.69
N GLN A 104 -0.25 -11.34 -11.38
CA GLN A 104 -1.54 -11.52 -10.75
C GLN A 104 -1.49 -10.87 -9.37
N PHE A 105 -2.54 -10.12 -9.04
CA PHE A 105 -2.72 -9.48 -7.74
C PHE A 105 -4.12 -9.80 -7.25
N TRP A 106 -4.22 -10.39 -6.05
CA TRP A 106 -5.47 -10.81 -5.47
C TRP A 106 -5.80 -9.98 -4.26
N VAL A 107 -7.08 -9.65 -4.14
CA VAL A 107 -7.65 -8.98 -2.98
C VAL A 107 -8.80 -9.82 -2.44
N VAL A 108 -8.89 -9.89 -1.10
CA VAL A 108 -10.01 -10.46 -0.37
C VAL A 108 -10.75 -9.33 0.31
N ASN A 109 -12.07 -9.33 0.20
CA ASN A 109 -12.93 -8.31 0.79
C ASN A 109 -13.52 -8.65 2.16
N ASP A 110 -13.98 -7.61 2.86
CA ASP A 110 -14.53 -7.68 4.23
C ASP A 110 -15.86 -8.44 4.36
N VAL A 111 -16.65 -8.56 3.29
CA VAL A 111 -17.99 -9.15 3.32
C VAL A 111 -18.16 -10.12 2.17
N SER A 112 -18.49 -11.36 2.52
CA SER A 112 -18.60 -12.58 1.73
C SER A 112 -18.81 -12.45 0.20
N LEU A 113 -17.91 -13.12 -0.54
CA LEU A 113 -18.06 -13.73 -1.89
C LEU A 113 -17.47 -13.00 -3.11
N SER A 114 -16.28 -12.42 -3.05
CA SER A 114 -15.47 -12.35 -4.29
C SER A 114 -13.96 -12.34 -4.08
N LEU A 115 -13.28 -13.12 -4.91
CA LEU A 115 -11.88 -12.91 -5.30
C LEU A 115 -11.97 -12.11 -6.60
N SER A 116 -11.63 -10.82 -6.59
CA SER A 116 -11.52 -10.06 -7.83
C SER A 116 -10.15 -10.30 -8.46
N CYS A 117 -10.15 -10.48 -9.78
CA CYS A 117 -8.95 -10.55 -10.61
C CYS A 117 -9.16 -9.63 -11.80
N ASP A 118 -8.36 -8.58 -11.89
CA ASP A 118 -8.16 -7.81 -13.12
C ASP A 118 -6.82 -8.19 -13.74
#